data_AF-A0A8S3RCK1-F1
#
_entry.id   AF-A0A8S3RCK1-F1
#
_cell.length_a   1.000
_cell.length_b   1.000
_cell.length_c   1.000
_cell.angle_alpha   90.00
_cell.angle_beta   90.00
_cell.angle_gamma   90.00
#
_symmetry.space_group_name_H-M   'P 1'
#
loop_
_entity.id
_entity.type
_entity.pdbx_description
1 polymer ?
#
loop_
_entity_poly.entity_id
_entity_poly.type
_entity_poly.pdbx_seq_one_letter_code
_entity_poly.pdbx_strand_id
1 'polypeptide(L)'
;MGDVSYSCSDFGYATILRNYFETSHALGPQDAAGGFIKKQADLAVIRGSHVIQSSSDLFDYAQSNLSTTADSSKCSRRIFRYVDSVNRDRDRNFLPVKENRKIHQVRSFDDGEIFVRKLSCYSCQSCIVGNYSTCMNDTQLGTYNKIKMVKESEHNDSDADSNNDEGVDDETNICDFVSNGTIFAVKADDTDCPYYILRASKDPKILRKTATDKWGASYHQGNKVIHGYYFNTIDNNPFK
;
A
#
# COMPACT_ATOMS: atom_id res chain seq x y z
N MET A 1 -0.13 6.45 6.57
CA MET A 1 -1.23 7.06 7.38
C MET A 1 -0.67 7.91 8.50
N GLY A 2 0.42 7.49 9.16
CA GLY A 2 1.16 8.32 10.12
C GLY A 2 1.51 9.71 9.61
N ASP A 3 2.13 9.84 8.44
CA ASP A 3 2.42 11.16 7.84
C ASP A 3 1.19 12.03 7.62
N VAL A 4 0.07 11.40 7.22
CA VAL A 4 -1.20 12.12 7.02
C VAL A 4 -1.71 12.71 8.33
N SER A 5 -1.42 12.07 9.47
CA SER A 5 -1.84 12.56 10.78
C SER A 5 -1.15 13.85 11.21
N TYR A 6 0.06 14.15 10.72
CA TYR A 6 0.81 15.38 11.01
C TYR A 6 0.75 16.41 9.89
N SER A 7 -0.08 16.16 8.87
CA SER A 7 -0.13 17.04 7.72
C SER A 7 -0.74 18.42 8.08
N CYS A 8 -1.52 18.50 9.17
CA CYS A 8 -2.05 19.76 9.68
C CYS A 8 -0.92 20.69 10.17
N SER A 9 -0.02 20.20 11.03
CA SER A 9 1.15 20.98 11.48
C SER A 9 2.13 21.26 10.35
N ASP A 10 2.39 20.28 9.48
CA ASP A 10 3.42 20.38 8.45
C ASP A 10 3.06 21.39 7.36
N PHE A 11 1.77 21.49 7.02
CA PHE A 11 1.31 22.33 5.93
C PHE A 11 0.44 23.51 6.40
N GLY A 12 0.10 23.60 7.68
CA GLY A 12 -0.73 24.67 8.25
C GLY A 12 -2.19 24.60 7.82
N TYR A 13 -2.70 23.41 7.47
CA TYR A 13 -4.11 23.21 7.14
C TYR A 13 -4.90 22.85 8.40
N ALA A 14 -6.09 23.44 8.57
CA ALA A 14 -6.96 23.16 9.72
C ALA A 14 -7.62 21.76 9.65
N THR A 15 -7.73 21.19 8.44
CA THR A 15 -8.29 19.86 8.24
C THR A 15 -7.75 19.29 6.94
N ILE A 16 -7.40 18.01 6.96
CA ILE A 16 -6.97 17.29 5.78
C ILE A 16 -7.89 16.11 5.56
N LEU A 17 -8.28 15.92 4.30
CA LEU A 17 -9.07 14.78 3.85
C LEU A 17 -8.32 14.07 2.74
N ARG A 18 -8.17 12.76 2.89
CA ARG A 18 -7.67 11.87 1.84
C ARG A 18 -8.72 10.80 1.54
N ASN A 19 -9.09 10.70 0.27
CA ASN A 19 -10.04 9.71 -0.23
C ASN A 19 -9.31 8.74 -1.16
N TYR A 20 -9.45 7.43 -0.93
CA TYR A 20 -8.92 6.36 -1.76
C TYR A 20 -10.04 5.73 -2.58
N PHE A 21 -9.73 5.29 -3.79
CA PHE A 21 -10.67 4.52 -4.62
C PHE A 21 -10.69 3.04 -4.20
N GLU A 22 -11.86 2.41 -4.31
CA GLU A 22 -12.11 1.03 -3.86
C GLU A 22 -11.21 -0.02 -4.50
N THR A 23 -10.79 0.19 -5.75
CA THR A 23 -10.03 -0.80 -6.51
C THR A 23 -8.55 -0.83 -6.15
N SER A 24 -8.00 0.19 -5.48
CA SER A 24 -6.56 0.26 -5.15
C SER A 24 -6.25 1.27 -4.03
N HIS A 25 -5.70 0.79 -2.91
CA HIS A 25 -5.36 1.58 -1.70
C HIS A 25 -4.29 2.67 -1.85
N ALA A 26 -3.71 2.81 -3.04
CA ALA A 26 -2.69 3.81 -3.35
C ALA A 26 -3.12 4.78 -4.45
N LEU A 27 -4.36 4.69 -4.95
CA LEU A 27 -4.86 5.53 -6.03
C LEU A 27 -6.10 6.32 -5.59
N GLY A 28 -6.04 7.62 -5.78
CA GLY A 28 -7.12 8.55 -5.51
C GLY A 28 -7.00 9.81 -6.37
N PRO A 29 -7.91 10.78 -6.18
CA PRO A 29 -7.84 12.07 -6.87
C PRO A 29 -6.49 12.78 -6.74
N GLN A 30 -5.80 12.59 -5.62
CA GLN A 30 -4.46 13.15 -5.38
C GLN A 30 -3.39 12.56 -6.32
N ASP A 31 -3.48 11.29 -6.68
CA ASP A 31 -2.50 10.64 -7.56
C ASP A 31 -2.70 11.10 -9.01
N ALA A 32 -3.96 11.35 -9.39
CA ALA A 32 -4.29 12.03 -10.64
C ALA A 32 -3.75 13.47 -10.67
N ALA A 33 -3.85 14.21 -9.56
CA ALA A 33 -3.29 15.56 -9.47
C ALA A 33 -1.75 15.57 -9.60
N GLY A 34 -1.07 14.67 -8.89
CA GLY A 34 0.38 14.52 -9.00
C GLY A 34 0.82 14.07 -10.40
N GLY A 35 0.12 13.11 -10.99
CA GLY A 35 0.35 12.64 -12.36
C GLY A 35 0.15 13.74 -13.41
N PHE A 36 -0.86 14.60 -13.22
CA PHE A 36 -1.10 15.74 -14.10
C PHE A 36 0.08 16.72 -14.07
N ILE A 37 0.56 17.11 -12.89
CA ILE A 37 1.69 18.05 -12.75
C ILE A 37 2.94 17.48 -13.44
N LYS A 38 3.28 16.21 -13.15
CA LYS A 38 4.43 15.52 -13.77
C LYS A 38 4.33 15.53 -15.29
N LYS A 39 3.18 15.10 -15.82
CA LYS A 39 2.94 15.07 -17.27
C LYS A 39 3.07 16.44 -17.92
N GLN A 40 2.54 17.49 -17.30
CA GLN A 40 2.62 18.86 -17.86
C GLN A 40 4.07 19.37 -17.85
N ALA A 41 4.80 19.17 -16.75
CA ALA A 41 6.21 19.52 -16.66
C ALA A 41 7.06 18.76 -17.70
N ASP A 42 6.85 17.45 -17.83
CA ASP A 42 7.54 16.62 -18.82
C ASP A 42 7.30 17.12 -20.24
N LEU A 43 6.04 17.41 -20.58
CA LEU A 43 5.70 17.96 -21.90
C LEU A 43 6.33 19.34 -22.14
N ALA A 44 6.40 20.19 -21.12
CA ALA A 44 7.02 21.50 -21.24
C ALA A 44 8.53 21.40 -21.53
N VAL A 45 9.22 20.45 -20.89
CA VAL A 45 10.64 20.16 -21.12
C VAL A 45 10.86 19.51 -22.49
N ILE A 46 10.08 18.49 -22.85
CA ILE A 46 10.20 17.77 -24.14
C ILE A 46 9.98 18.74 -25.32
N ARG A 47 9.07 19.70 -25.18
CA ARG A 47 8.81 20.72 -26.22
C ARG A 47 9.89 21.81 -26.29
N GLY A 48 10.87 21.81 -25.38
CA GLY A 48 11.88 22.86 -25.26
C GLY A 48 11.31 24.20 -24.81
N SER A 49 10.10 24.23 -24.24
CA SER A 49 9.43 25.47 -23.83
C SER A 49 9.92 25.98 -22.47
N HIS A 50 10.34 25.07 -21.60
CA HIS A 50 10.82 25.37 -20.25
C HIS A 50 11.98 24.44 -19.90
N VAL A 51 12.92 24.93 -19.10
CA VAL A 51 13.97 24.14 -18.48
C VAL A 51 13.61 23.98 -17.01
N ILE A 52 13.30 22.76 -16.57
CA ILE A 52 12.91 22.45 -15.20
C ILE A 52 13.97 21.51 -14.63
N GLN A 53 14.82 22.02 -13.73
CA GLN A 53 15.95 21.26 -13.14
C GLN A 53 15.90 21.26 -11.61
N SER A 54 15.12 22.15 -11.00
CA SER A 54 14.97 22.27 -9.55
C SER A 54 13.51 22.22 -9.11
N SER A 55 13.29 22.05 -7.79
CA SER A 55 11.96 22.14 -7.19
C SER A 55 11.36 23.55 -7.30
N SER A 56 12.22 24.58 -7.31
CA SER A 56 11.81 25.98 -7.53
C SER A 56 11.30 26.14 -8.95
N ASP A 57 12.04 25.65 -9.94
CA ASP A 57 11.66 25.75 -11.36
C ASP A 57 10.31 25.08 -11.61
N LEU A 58 10.09 23.90 -11.00
CA LEU A 58 8.83 23.18 -11.09
C LEU A 58 7.69 23.96 -10.45
N PHE A 59 7.94 24.59 -9.30
CA PHE A 59 6.96 25.46 -8.63
C PHE A 59 6.61 26.67 -9.51
N ASP A 60 7.61 27.38 -10.03
CA ASP A 60 7.41 28.56 -10.87
C ASP A 60 6.64 28.23 -12.15
N TYR A 61 6.98 27.10 -12.79
CA TYR A 61 6.25 26.57 -13.93
C TYR A 61 4.78 26.28 -13.59
N ALA A 62 4.55 25.55 -12.50
CA ALA A 62 3.20 25.18 -12.09
C ALA A 62 2.36 26.41 -11.70
N GLN A 63 2.96 27.36 -10.99
CA GLN A 63 2.30 28.58 -10.55
C GLN A 63 1.89 29.46 -11.73
N SER A 64 2.75 29.59 -12.74
CA SER A 64 2.50 30.42 -13.93
C SER A 64 1.55 29.77 -14.95
N ASN A 65 1.62 28.44 -15.13
CA ASN A 65 0.91 27.76 -16.22
C ASN A 65 -0.27 26.90 -15.77
N LEU A 66 -0.29 26.40 -14.53
CA LEU A 66 -1.23 25.37 -14.08
C LEU A 66 -2.23 25.85 -13.01
N SER A 67 -2.04 27.06 -12.47
CA SER A 67 -2.90 27.63 -11.41
C SER A 67 -4.33 27.88 -11.88
N THR A 68 -4.49 28.26 -13.15
CA THR A 68 -5.79 28.52 -13.77
C THR A 68 -6.31 27.24 -14.43
N THR A 69 -7.53 26.86 -14.11
CA THR A 69 -8.21 25.75 -14.78
C THR A 69 -8.91 26.29 -16.04
N ALA A 70 -8.48 25.86 -17.22
CA ALA A 70 -9.23 26.09 -18.45
C ALA A 70 -10.54 25.28 -18.41
N ASP A 71 -11.67 25.97 -18.46
CA ASP A 71 -13.05 25.47 -18.58
C ASP A 71 -13.58 24.42 -17.58
N SER A 72 -14.54 24.89 -16.76
CA SER A 72 -15.72 24.22 -16.17
C SER A 72 -15.63 22.87 -15.45
N SER A 73 -14.48 22.25 -15.25
CA SER A 73 -14.42 20.88 -14.71
C SER A 73 -13.93 20.82 -13.24
N LYS A 74 -14.88 20.65 -12.32
CA LYS A 74 -14.79 20.06 -10.95
C LYS A 74 -13.72 20.57 -9.95
N CYS A 75 -12.76 21.39 -10.37
CA CYS A 75 -11.67 21.93 -9.57
C CYS A 75 -11.68 23.44 -9.77
N SER A 76 -12.11 24.17 -8.74
CA SER A 76 -12.30 25.63 -8.82
C SER A 76 -10.99 26.42 -8.78
N ARG A 77 -9.92 25.83 -8.25
CA ARG A 77 -8.62 26.48 -8.07
C ARG A 77 -7.53 25.44 -7.79
N ARG A 78 -6.35 25.63 -8.37
CA ARG A 78 -5.12 24.93 -7.97
C ARG A 78 -4.21 25.89 -7.21
N ILE A 79 -3.67 25.42 -6.10
CA ILE A 79 -2.73 26.18 -5.27
C ILE A 79 -1.44 25.36 -5.24
N PHE A 80 -0.35 25.99 -5.62
CA PHE A 80 0.97 25.42 -5.45
C PHE A 80 1.61 26.11 -4.25
N ARG A 81 2.31 25.33 -3.42
CA ARG A 81 3.07 25.85 -2.29
C ARG A 81 4.48 25.33 -2.39
N TYR A 82 5.43 26.25 -2.47
CA TYR A 82 6.84 25.92 -2.35
C TYR A 82 7.21 25.68 -0.88
N VAL A 83 8.08 24.70 -0.65
CA VAL A 83 8.64 24.39 0.67
C VAL A 83 10.14 24.31 0.49
N ASP A 84 10.86 25.31 1.00
CA ASP A 84 12.31 25.46 0.81
C ASP A 84 13.11 24.28 1.39
N SER A 85 12.65 23.77 2.53
CA SER A 85 13.31 22.66 3.23
C SER A 85 12.29 21.76 3.88
N VAL A 86 12.48 20.45 3.72
CA VAL A 86 11.71 19.42 4.41
C VAL A 86 12.63 18.77 5.43
N ASN A 87 12.30 18.87 6.71
CA ASN A 87 12.99 18.07 7.73
C ASN A 87 12.82 16.59 7.36
N ARG A 88 13.90 15.86 7.06
CA ARG A 88 13.84 14.43 6.73
C ARG A 88 14.08 13.54 7.95
N ASP A 89 14.74 14.07 8.97
CA ASP A 89 15.07 13.37 10.21
C ASP A 89 13.96 13.54 11.25
N ARG A 90 12.72 13.31 10.82
CA ARG A 90 11.55 13.40 11.69
C ARG A 90 11.43 12.10 12.47
N ASP A 91 11.38 12.17 13.80
CA ASP A 91 11.01 11.02 14.65
C ASP A 91 9.50 10.73 14.54
N ARG A 92 9.11 10.17 13.38
CA ARG A 92 7.72 9.97 12.97
C ARG A 92 7.55 8.65 12.23
N ASN A 93 8.23 7.61 12.72
CA ASN A 93 7.95 6.26 12.29
C ASN A 93 6.80 5.70 13.12
N PHE A 94 5.81 5.14 12.44
CA PHE A 94 4.57 4.67 13.07
C PHE A 94 4.32 3.24 12.68
N LEU A 95 3.80 2.48 13.63
CA LEU A 95 3.34 1.13 13.36
C LEU A 95 2.26 1.14 12.26
N PRO A 96 2.25 0.11 11.39
CA PRO A 96 1.21 -0.04 10.38
C PRO A 96 -0.18 -0.09 11.00
N VAL A 97 -1.13 0.69 10.45
CA VAL A 97 -2.54 0.62 10.85
C VAL A 97 -3.11 -0.73 10.39
N LYS A 98 -3.59 -1.55 11.35
CA LYS A 98 -4.24 -2.83 11.06
C LYS A 98 -5.46 -2.63 10.15
N GLU A 99 -5.67 -3.57 9.23
CA GLU A 99 -6.76 -3.53 8.25
C GLU A 99 -6.83 -2.25 7.41
N ASN A 100 -5.70 -1.56 7.18
CA ASN A 100 -5.66 -0.34 6.38
C ASN A 100 -6.27 -0.50 4.97
N ARG A 101 -6.24 -1.73 4.41
CA ARG A 101 -6.90 -2.14 3.15
C ARG A 101 -8.43 -2.02 3.14
N LYS A 102 -9.08 -1.75 4.27
CA LYS A 102 -10.54 -1.51 4.36
C LYS A 102 -10.88 -0.02 4.47
N ILE A 103 -9.88 0.83 4.63
CA ILE A 103 -10.04 2.26 4.85
C ILE A 103 -9.98 2.97 3.50
N HIS A 104 -11.04 3.68 3.13
CA HIS A 104 -11.09 4.45 1.89
C HIS A 104 -11.17 5.95 2.13
N GLN A 105 -11.29 6.39 3.37
CA GLN A 105 -11.27 7.80 3.71
C GLN A 105 -10.53 8.02 5.01
N VAL A 106 -9.65 9.02 5.01
CA VAL A 106 -8.85 9.43 6.16
C VAL A 106 -9.03 10.94 6.33
N ARG A 107 -9.28 11.36 7.58
CA ARG A 107 -9.32 12.76 7.99
C ARG A 107 -8.33 12.98 9.12
N SER A 108 -7.66 14.11 9.12
CA SER A 108 -6.89 14.59 10.27
C SER A 108 -7.34 16.02 10.59
N PHE A 109 -7.41 16.30 11.89
CA PHE A 109 -7.70 17.61 12.46
C PHE A 109 -6.57 18.05 13.38
N ASP A 110 -5.89 17.09 14.01
CA ASP A 110 -4.79 17.28 14.93
C ASP A 110 -3.69 16.24 14.66
N ASP A 111 -2.50 16.55 15.14
CA ASP A 111 -1.30 15.75 15.00
C ASP A 111 -1.41 14.39 15.72
N GLY A 112 -0.93 13.33 15.07
CA GLY A 112 -0.89 11.97 15.65
C GLY A 112 -2.24 11.25 15.70
N GLU A 113 -3.32 11.89 15.24
CA GLU A 113 -4.66 11.31 15.23
C GLU A 113 -5.29 11.39 13.84
N ILE A 114 -5.98 10.30 13.46
CA ILE A 114 -6.76 10.26 12.24
C ILE A 114 -8.16 9.72 12.50
N PHE A 115 -9.12 10.17 11.72
CA PHE A 115 -10.48 9.67 11.66
C PHE A 115 -10.65 8.96 10.34
N VAL A 116 -11.00 7.67 10.39
CA VAL A 116 -11.08 6.83 9.21
C VAL A 116 -12.48 6.33 8.96
N ARG A 117 -12.77 6.05 7.70
CA ARG A 117 -14.06 5.50 7.29
C ARG A 117 -13.86 4.47 6.19
N LYS A 118 -14.74 3.46 6.17
CA LYS A 118 -14.67 2.36 5.21
C LYS A 118 -14.88 2.83 3.78
N LEU A 119 -15.75 3.80 3.53
CA LEU A 119 -16.04 4.28 2.18
C LEU A 119 -15.96 5.80 2.11
N SER A 120 -15.59 6.32 0.94
CA SER A 120 -15.56 7.76 0.65
C SER A 120 -16.87 8.23 0.01
N CYS A 121 -17.33 9.43 0.38
CA CYS A 121 -18.43 10.10 -0.33
C CYS A 121 -17.88 11.11 -1.33
N TYR A 122 -18.24 10.96 -2.62
CA TYR A 122 -17.82 11.88 -3.69
C TYR A 122 -18.97 12.70 -4.30
N SER A 123 -20.22 12.38 -3.97
CA SER A 123 -21.39 12.90 -4.70
C SER A 123 -22.29 13.84 -3.91
N CYS A 124 -22.30 13.77 -2.57
CA CYS A 124 -23.22 14.60 -1.79
C CYS A 124 -22.71 16.05 -1.69
N GLN A 125 -23.65 17.00 -1.70
CA GLN A 125 -23.35 18.43 -1.68
C GLN A 125 -22.51 18.81 -0.45
N SER A 126 -22.84 18.27 0.73
CA SER A 126 -22.11 18.52 1.98
C SER A 126 -20.62 18.19 1.84
N CYS A 127 -20.27 17.04 1.26
CA CYS A 127 -18.88 16.66 1.04
C CYS A 127 -18.18 17.49 -0.02
N ILE A 128 -18.89 17.90 -1.07
CA ILE A 128 -18.34 18.77 -2.14
C ILE A 128 -17.95 20.14 -1.58
N VAL A 129 -18.74 20.69 -0.66
CA VAL A 129 -18.47 21.99 -0.03
C VAL A 129 -17.59 21.90 1.24
N GLY A 130 -17.09 20.71 1.57
CA GLY A 130 -16.21 20.51 2.74
C GLY A 130 -16.92 20.33 4.08
N ASN A 131 -18.25 20.26 4.11
CA ASN A 131 -19.04 19.99 5.32
C ASN A 131 -19.27 18.47 5.50
N TYR A 132 -18.22 17.75 5.85
CA TYR A 132 -18.25 16.28 5.89
C TYR A 132 -19.06 15.70 7.07
N SER A 133 -19.33 16.47 8.13
CA SER A 133 -20.14 16.03 9.28
C SER A 133 -21.62 15.90 8.94
N THR A 134 -22.09 16.59 7.89
CA THR A 134 -23.48 16.54 7.42
C THR A 134 -23.61 15.72 6.13
N CYS A 135 -22.76 14.71 5.95
CA CYS A 135 -22.83 13.81 4.80
C CYS A 135 -24.18 13.07 4.78
N MET A 136 -24.93 13.18 3.69
CA MET A 136 -26.24 12.52 3.59
C MET A 136 -26.16 11.00 3.47
N ASN A 137 -25.00 10.47 3.07
CA ASN A 137 -24.78 9.05 2.87
C ASN A 137 -24.20 8.38 4.12
N ASP A 138 -24.31 9.02 5.29
CA ASP A 138 -23.57 8.60 6.48
C ASP A 138 -23.92 7.18 6.94
N THR A 139 -25.20 6.83 6.84
CA THR A 139 -25.74 5.51 7.16
C THR A 139 -25.19 4.40 6.25
N GLN A 140 -24.92 4.70 4.99
CA GLN A 140 -24.42 3.72 4.01
C GLN A 140 -22.90 3.58 4.05
N LEU A 141 -22.19 4.68 4.30
CA LEU A 141 -20.74 4.72 4.23
C LEU A 141 -20.07 4.39 5.60
N GLY A 142 -20.86 4.29 6.68
CA GLY A 142 -20.45 3.91 8.05
C GLY A 142 -19.80 5.06 8.84
N THR A 143 -19.82 5.03 10.17
CA THR A 143 -19.31 6.16 10.97
C THR A 143 -17.79 6.32 10.90
N TYR A 144 -17.29 7.53 11.16
CA TYR A 144 -15.86 7.74 11.36
C TYR A 144 -15.39 7.07 12.64
N ASN A 145 -14.26 6.38 12.57
CA ASN A 145 -13.59 5.80 13.72
C ASN A 145 -12.28 6.52 13.94
N LYS A 146 -12.03 6.93 15.18
CA LYS A 146 -10.75 7.55 15.56
C LYS A 146 -9.68 6.45 15.68
N ILE A 147 -8.54 6.67 15.05
CA ILE A 147 -7.33 5.86 15.17
C ILE A 147 -6.24 6.79 15.69
N LYS A 148 -5.69 6.43 16.85
CA LYS A 148 -4.47 7.06 17.37
C LYS A 148 -3.27 6.37 16.72
N MET A 149 -2.37 7.14 16.14
CA MET A 149 -1.13 6.59 15.58
C MET A 149 -0.21 6.16 16.71
N VAL A 150 0.37 4.97 16.61
CA VAL A 150 1.34 4.44 17.58
C VAL A 150 2.72 4.59 16.98
N LYS A 151 3.62 5.27 17.69
CA LYS A 151 5.02 5.40 17.25
C LYS A 151 5.72 4.04 17.40
N GLU A 152 6.66 3.76 16.50
CA GLU A 152 7.52 2.57 16.62
C GLU A 152 8.30 2.57 17.94
N SER A 153 8.79 3.73 18.38
CA SER A 153 9.54 3.89 19.64
C SER A 153 8.69 3.68 20.91
N GLU A 154 7.36 3.73 20.81
CA GLU A 154 6.43 3.46 21.93
C GLU A 154 6.08 1.97 22.03
N HIS A 155 6.53 1.15 21.09
CA HIS A 155 6.36 -0.30 21.14
C HIS A 155 7.43 -0.90 22.06
N ASN A 156 7.08 -1.13 23.33
CA ASN A 156 7.88 -1.99 24.19
C ASN A 156 7.63 -3.45 23.78
N ASP A 157 8.64 -4.09 23.18
CA ASP A 157 8.62 -5.51 22.85
C ASP A 157 8.45 -6.37 24.11
N SER A 158 7.21 -6.77 24.38
CA SER A 158 6.93 -8.07 24.99
C SER A 158 6.40 -9.09 23.98
N ASP A 159 6.21 -8.67 22.72
CA ASP A 159 5.90 -9.52 21.58
C ASP A 159 6.91 -9.19 20.48
N ALA A 160 8.10 -9.81 20.55
CA ALA A 160 9.14 -9.69 19.55
C ALA A 160 8.65 -10.26 18.21
N ASP A 161 7.99 -9.42 17.42
CA ASP A 161 7.71 -9.63 16.00
C ASP A 161 8.76 -8.84 15.22
N SER A 162 9.98 -9.39 15.24
CA SER A 162 11.15 -8.85 14.56
C SER A 162 10.93 -8.81 13.05
N ASN A 163 10.50 -7.67 12.52
CA ASN A 163 10.66 -7.34 11.10
C ASN A 163 11.69 -6.23 10.97
N ASN A 164 12.97 -6.63 10.94
CA ASN A 164 14.03 -5.78 10.42
C ASN A 164 13.92 -5.81 8.89
N ASP A 165 13.46 -4.70 8.31
CA ASP A 165 13.63 -4.38 6.88
C ASP A 165 15.07 -3.88 6.64
N GLU A 166 16.03 -4.76 6.92
CA GLU A 166 17.33 -4.75 6.26
C GLU A 166 17.49 -6.13 5.66
N GLY A 167 17.86 -6.22 4.38
CA GLY A 167 17.95 -7.46 3.61
C GLY A 167 18.85 -8.51 4.23
N VAL A 168 18.32 -9.21 5.21
CA VAL A 168 18.80 -10.45 5.81
C VAL A 168 17.76 -11.48 5.40
N ASP A 169 18.20 -12.51 4.68
CA ASP A 169 17.42 -13.72 4.47
C ASP A 169 17.05 -14.30 5.85
N ASP A 170 15.95 -13.84 6.43
CA ASP A 170 15.24 -14.61 7.44
C ASP A 170 14.70 -15.83 6.69
N GLU A 171 15.45 -16.94 6.74
CA GLU A 171 15.06 -18.26 6.27
C GLU A 171 13.84 -18.74 7.07
N THR A 172 12.70 -18.10 6.84
CA THR A 172 11.42 -18.54 7.37
C THR A 172 11.10 -19.87 6.71
N ASN A 173 11.05 -20.91 7.52
CA ASN A 173 10.96 -22.26 7.01
C ASN A 173 9.57 -22.48 6.40
N ILE A 174 9.49 -22.69 5.09
CA ILE A 174 8.22 -22.92 4.36
C ILE A 174 7.31 -23.96 5.03
N CYS A 175 7.89 -24.95 5.70
CA CYS A 175 7.11 -26.00 6.35
C CYS A 175 6.32 -25.51 7.57
N ASP A 176 6.58 -24.31 8.08
CA ASP A 176 5.83 -23.75 9.20
C ASP A 176 4.49 -23.15 8.73
N PHE A 177 4.34 -22.93 7.41
CA PHE A 177 3.14 -22.42 6.76
C PHE A 177 2.39 -23.47 5.94
N VAL A 178 2.95 -24.67 5.79
CA VAL A 178 2.37 -25.74 4.97
C VAL A 178 1.79 -26.83 5.85
N SER A 179 0.51 -27.11 5.68
CA SER A 179 -0.21 -28.24 6.27
C SER A 179 -0.88 -29.09 5.18
N ASN A 180 -1.36 -30.29 5.53
CA ASN A 180 -2.11 -31.15 4.62
C ASN A 180 -3.25 -30.38 3.92
N GLY A 181 -3.27 -30.43 2.58
CA GLY A 181 -4.24 -29.74 1.75
C GLY A 181 -3.85 -28.32 1.33
N THR A 182 -2.79 -27.74 1.90
CA THR A 182 -2.29 -26.41 1.54
C THR A 182 -1.83 -26.40 0.08
N ILE A 183 -2.23 -25.37 -0.67
CA ILE A 183 -1.80 -25.14 -2.05
C ILE A 183 -0.78 -24.00 -2.05
N PHE A 184 0.38 -24.24 -2.66
CA PHE A 184 1.46 -23.26 -2.74
C PHE A 184 2.18 -23.36 -4.09
N ALA A 185 2.83 -22.26 -4.49
CA ALA A 185 3.63 -22.21 -5.70
C ALA A 185 5.12 -22.29 -5.34
N VAL A 186 5.87 -23.10 -6.09
CA VAL A 186 7.32 -23.24 -5.98
C VAL A 186 7.92 -22.68 -7.26
N LYS A 187 8.86 -21.74 -7.16
CA LYS A 187 9.57 -21.21 -8.33
C LYS A 187 10.24 -22.36 -9.07
N ALA A 188 10.01 -22.42 -10.38
CA ALA A 188 10.64 -23.41 -11.25
C ALA A 188 11.89 -22.81 -11.88
N ASP A 189 12.90 -23.65 -12.13
CA ASP A 189 14.13 -23.26 -12.83
C ASP A 189 13.98 -23.35 -14.37
N ASP A 190 12.81 -23.77 -14.85
CA ASP A 190 12.50 -23.89 -16.28
C ASP A 190 12.24 -22.52 -16.92
N THR A 191 12.81 -22.28 -18.11
CA THR A 191 12.61 -21.01 -18.86
C THR A 191 11.16 -20.76 -19.28
N ASP A 192 10.38 -21.82 -19.47
CA ASP A 192 9.01 -21.75 -20.02
C ASP A 192 7.92 -21.84 -18.94
N CYS A 193 8.30 -22.09 -17.68
CA CYS A 193 7.37 -22.22 -16.57
C CYS A 193 7.92 -21.48 -15.34
N PRO A 194 7.36 -20.34 -14.94
CA PRO A 194 7.93 -19.55 -13.84
C PRO A 194 7.71 -20.19 -12.46
N TYR A 195 6.71 -21.07 -12.31
CA TYR A 195 6.41 -21.74 -11.05
C TYR A 195 5.63 -23.04 -11.25
N TYR A 196 5.82 -23.97 -10.33
CA TYR A 196 5.01 -25.17 -10.18
C TYR A 196 3.98 -24.98 -9.05
N ILE A 197 2.73 -25.36 -9.30
CA ILE A 197 1.70 -25.40 -8.25
C ILE A 197 1.65 -26.79 -7.62
N LEU A 198 1.74 -26.83 -6.29
CA LEU A 198 1.68 -28.07 -5.51
C LEU A 198 0.56 -28.00 -4.47
N ARG A 199 -0.13 -29.13 -4.29
CA ARG A 199 -1.00 -29.35 -3.12
C ARG A 199 -0.32 -30.33 -2.17
N ALA A 200 -0.07 -29.92 -0.93
CA ALA A 200 0.46 -30.80 0.10
C ALA A 200 -0.52 -31.95 0.37
N SER A 201 -0.02 -33.18 0.31
CA SER A 201 -0.77 -34.42 0.60
C SER A 201 -0.65 -34.86 2.06
N LYS A 202 0.37 -34.34 2.76
CA LYS A 202 0.71 -34.64 4.15
C LYS A 202 1.38 -33.42 4.78
N ASP A 203 1.34 -33.36 6.11
CA ASP A 203 2.12 -32.35 6.84
C ASP A 203 3.63 -32.55 6.62
N PRO A 204 4.42 -31.47 6.63
CA PRO A 204 5.86 -31.54 6.48
C PRO A 204 6.48 -32.45 7.54
N LYS A 205 7.47 -33.25 7.13
CA LYS A 205 8.14 -34.18 8.04
C LYS A 205 9.63 -34.23 7.81
N ILE A 206 10.37 -34.52 8.88
CA ILE A 206 11.79 -34.81 8.82
C ILE A 206 11.98 -36.30 8.46
N LEU A 207 12.80 -36.57 7.45
CA LEU A 207 13.11 -37.93 7.04
C LEU A 207 13.96 -38.64 8.10
N ARG A 208 13.46 -39.76 8.61
CA ARG A 208 14.19 -40.61 9.58
C ARG A 208 15.22 -41.52 8.93
N LYS A 209 15.15 -41.70 7.61
CA LYS A 209 16.08 -42.50 6.79
C LYS A 209 16.15 -41.85 5.42
N THR A 210 17.27 -42.05 4.71
CA THR A 210 17.40 -41.66 3.30
C THR A 210 16.28 -42.29 2.48
N ALA A 211 15.65 -41.51 1.62
CA ALA A 211 14.56 -41.94 0.75
C ALA A 211 14.84 -41.51 -0.69
N THR A 212 14.49 -42.36 -1.64
CA THR A 212 14.56 -42.05 -3.07
C THR A 212 13.14 -41.98 -3.61
N ASP A 213 12.83 -40.94 -4.38
CA ASP A 213 11.52 -40.83 -5.03
C ASP A 213 11.44 -41.65 -6.33
N LYS A 214 10.29 -41.56 -7.01
CA LYS A 214 10.05 -42.28 -8.25
C LYS A 214 10.80 -41.71 -9.46
N TRP A 215 11.35 -40.50 -9.34
CA TRP A 215 12.17 -39.86 -10.36
C TRP A 215 13.67 -40.13 -10.16
N GLY A 216 14.03 -40.89 -9.12
CA GLY A 216 15.41 -41.23 -8.79
C GLY A 216 16.13 -40.17 -7.96
N ALA A 217 15.44 -39.12 -7.51
CA ALA A 217 16.02 -38.12 -6.62
C ALA A 217 16.14 -38.70 -5.21
N SER A 218 17.33 -38.57 -4.61
CA SER A 218 17.63 -39.10 -3.28
C SER A 218 17.69 -37.98 -2.24
N TYR A 219 16.96 -38.16 -1.15
CA TYR A 219 16.83 -37.22 -0.04
C TYR A 219 17.40 -37.86 1.22
N HIS A 220 18.38 -37.21 1.84
CA HIS A 220 19.08 -37.75 2.99
C HIS A 220 18.25 -37.73 4.27
N GLN A 221 18.60 -38.62 5.21
CA GLN A 221 18.08 -38.56 6.57
C GLN A 221 18.37 -37.18 7.19
N GLY A 222 17.38 -36.61 7.88
CA GLY A 222 17.45 -35.26 8.46
C GLY A 222 16.80 -34.17 7.60
N ASN A 223 16.55 -34.41 6.31
CA ASN A 223 15.89 -33.42 5.45
C ASN A 223 14.41 -33.25 5.85
N LYS A 224 13.96 -31.99 5.97
CA LYS A 224 12.54 -31.63 6.11
C LYS A 224 11.92 -31.63 4.71
N VAL A 225 10.90 -32.45 4.49
CA VAL A 225 10.31 -32.66 3.17
C VAL A 225 8.81 -32.47 3.20
N ILE A 226 8.28 -31.90 2.11
CA ILE A 226 6.85 -31.74 1.86
C ILE A 226 6.47 -32.73 0.75
N HIS A 227 5.44 -33.54 0.98
CA HIS A 227 4.91 -34.44 -0.04
C HIS A 227 3.67 -33.82 -0.66
N GLY A 228 3.61 -33.69 -1.97
CA GLY A 228 2.47 -33.09 -2.65
C GLY A 228 2.26 -33.62 -4.05
N TYR A 229 1.10 -33.26 -4.61
CA TYR A 229 0.79 -33.52 -6.00
C TYR A 229 1.00 -32.25 -6.81
N TYR A 230 1.72 -32.40 -7.91
CA TYR A 230 1.85 -31.38 -8.94
C TYR A 230 0.62 -31.36 -9.84
N PHE A 231 0.16 -30.18 -10.26
CA PHE A 231 -0.85 -30.05 -11.31
C PHE A 231 -0.56 -28.83 -12.22
N ASN A 232 -0.54 -29.08 -13.53
CA ASN A 232 -0.19 -28.12 -14.59
C ASN A 232 -1.32 -27.10 -14.87
N THR A 233 -2.59 -27.51 -14.73
CA THR A 233 -3.78 -26.69 -15.02
C THR A 233 -4.97 -27.17 -14.18
N ILE A 234 -5.85 -26.24 -13.80
CA ILE A 234 -7.14 -26.53 -13.14
C ILE A 234 -8.15 -26.99 -14.21
N ASP A 235 -7.87 -28.10 -14.89
CA ASP A 235 -8.85 -28.69 -15.82
C ASP A 235 -9.78 -29.69 -15.12
N ASN A 236 -9.51 -30.01 -13.87
CA ASN A 236 -10.46 -30.64 -12.96
C ASN A 236 -10.33 -29.98 -11.59
N ASN A 237 -11.43 -29.37 -11.15
CA ASN A 237 -11.54 -28.64 -9.90
C ASN A 237 -10.98 -29.45 -8.70
N PRO A 238 -9.88 -29.05 -8.05
CA PRO A 238 -9.32 -29.74 -6.88
C PRO A 238 -10.14 -29.49 -5.59
N PHE A 239 -11.22 -28.70 -5.67
CA PHE A 239 -12.21 -28.49 -4.60
C PHE A 239 -13.40 -29.47 -4.65
N LYS A 240 -13.31 -30.57 -5.41
CA LYS A 240 -14.17 -31.75 -5.22
C LYS A 240 -13.44 -32.81 -4.40
#